data_AF-A0A519PUZ6-F1
#
_entry.id   AF-A0A519PUZ6-F1
#
_cell.length_a   1.000
_cell.length_b   1.000
_cell.length_c   1.000
_cell.angle_alpha   90.00
_cell.angle_beta   90.00
_cell.angle_gamma   90.00
#
_symmetry.space_group_name_H-M   'P 1'
#
loop_
_entity.id
_entity.type
_entity.pdbx_description
1 polymer ?
#
loop_
_entity_poly.entity_id
_entity_poly.type
_entity_poly.pdbx_seq_one_letter_code
_entity_poly.pdbx_strand_id
1 'polypeptide(L)'
;MDDLLQQIIGLFQSLIALADTGFDGVNQVVGLVIAAIAALVMTSWRGLWATALGAVVAHLLVGMVKPMLDGGSLLLPDILTAGFWIAGFALFLGYAIVIAIFFFIKSLLTGSLFRSHGHSHAH
;
A
#
# COMPACT_ATOMS: atom_id res chain seq x y z
N MET A 1 22.26 18.68 22.40
CA MET A 1 21.84 17.31 22.01
C MET A 1 20.33 17.19 22.03
N ASP A 2 19.66 17.88 22.96
CA ASP A 2 18.20 17.86 23.09
C ASP A 2 17.47 18.41 21.85
N ASP A 3 17.97 19.46 21.19
CA ASP A 3 17.36 20.00 19.96
C ASP A 3 17.34 19.00 18.79
N LEU A 4 18.40 18.19 18.66
CA LEU A 4 18.48 17.17 17.60
C LEU A 4 17.48 16.02 17.87
N LEU A 5 17.32 15.63 19.13
CA LEU A 5 16.30 14.65 19.50
C LEU A 5 14.89 15.19 19.28
N GLN A 6 14.63 16.46 19.60
CA GLN A 6 13.32 17.09 19.36
C GLN A 6 13.00 17.19 17.86
N GLN A 7 13.99 17.52 17.02
CA GLN A 7 13.82 17.52 15.57
C GLN A 7 13.51 16.12 15.02
N ILE A 8 14.24 15.09 15.49
CA ILE A 8 13.97 13.70 15.10
C ILE A 8 12.56 13.28 15.52
N ILE A 9 12.15 13.57 16.77
CA ILE A 9 10.80 13.29 17.25
C ILE A 9 9.76 14.00 16.39
N GLY A 10 9.98 15.27 16.03
CA GLY A 10 9.08 16.02 15.15
C GLY A 10 8.94 15.40 13.75
N LEU A 11 10.04 14.91 13.16
CA LEU A 11 10.02 14.18 11.89
C LEU A 11 9.26 12.85 11.99
N PHE A 12 9.45 12.11 13.09
CA PHE A 12 8.72 10.86 13.34
C PHE A 12 7.22 11.11 13.50
N GLN A 13 6.82 12.15 14.24
CA GLN A 13 5.40 12.47 14.41
C GLN A 13 4.76 12.91 13.08
N SER A 14 5.50 13.65 12.26
CA SER A 14 5.04 14.03 10.92
C SER A 14 4.88 12.80 10.01
N LEU A 15 5.81 11.84 10.11
CA LEU A 15 5.75 10.58 9.37
C LEU A 15 4.56 9.70 9.83
N ILE A 16 4.30 9.64 11.14
CA ILE A 16 3.17 8.89 11.70
C ILE A 16 1.85 9.52 11.26
N ALA A 17 1.70 10.85 11.32
CA ALA A 17 0.49 11.53 10.84
C ALA A 17 0.23 11.27 9.34
N LEU A 18 1.29 11.23 8.53
CA LEU A 18 1.20 10.87 7.11
C LEU A 18 0.79 9.41 6.93
N ALA A 19 1.34 8.50 7.74
CA ALA A 19 0.97 7.08 7.73
C ALA A 19 -0.49 6.85 8.15
N ASP A 20 -0.98 7.55 9.17
CA ASP A 20 -2.39 7.50 9.60
C ASP A 20 -3.33 7.95 8.48
N THR A 21 -2.98 9.04 7.79
CA THR A 21 -3.74 9.54 6.63
C THR A 21 -3.80 8.50 5.51
N GLY A 22 -2.68 7.84 5.23
CA GLY A 22 -2.62 6.76 4.23
C GLY A 22 -3.41 5.52 4.65
N PHE A 23 -3.35 5.17 5.94
CA PHE A 23 -4.04 4.03 6.51
C PHE A 23 -5.56 4.22 6.49
N ASP A 24 -6.08 5.41 6.81
CA ASP A 24 -7.51 5.70 6.77
C ASP A 24 -8.09 5.50 5.35
N GLY A 25 -7.33 5.89 4.32
CA GLY A 25 -7.69 5.63 2.93
C GLY A 25 -7.74 4.13 2.58
N VAL A 26 -6.81 3.33 3.09
CA VAL A 26 -6.77 1.87 2.84
C VAL A 26 -7.78 1.11 3.70
N ASN A 27 -8.09 1.60 4.90
CA ASN A 27 -8.98 0.99 5.89
C ASN A 27 -10.48 1.07 5.51
N GLN A 28 -10.80 1.65 4.35
CA GLN A 28 -12.12 1.54 3.75
C GLN A 28 -12.32 0.15 3.12
N VAL A 29 -13.57 -0.33 3.05
CA VAL A 29 -13.91 -1.66 2.49
C VAL A 29 -13.29 -1.85 1.10
N VAL A 30 -13.38 -0.84 0.23
CA VAL A 30 -12.79 -0.89 -1.12
C VAL A 30 -11.26 -1.00 -1.06
N GLY A 31 -10.63 -0.26 -0.15
CA GLY A 31 -9.18 -0.28 0.03
C GLY A 31 -8.66 -1.66 0.45
N LEU A 32 -9.34 -2.29 1.42
CA LEU A 32 -9.05 -3.64 1.88
C LEU A 32 -9.23 -4.70 0.79
N VAL A 33 -10.29 -4.59 -0.03
CA VAL A 33 -10.53 -5.51 -1.15
C VAL A 33 -9.39 -5.40 -2.19
N ILE A 34 -8.98 -4.19 -2.55
CA ILE A 34 -7.84 -3.97 -3.45
C ILE A 34 -6.57 -4.59 -2.87
N ALA A 35 -6.28 -4.35 -1.59
CA ALA A 35 -5.10 -4.89 -0.93
C ALA A 35 -5.11 -6.42 -0.86
N ALA A 36 -6.27 -7.03 -0.60
CA ALA A 36 -6.43 -8.48 -0.58
C ALA A 36 -6.17 -9.10 -1.96
N ILE A 37 -6.78 -8.54 -3.02
CA ILE A 37 -6.54 -8.99 -4.41
C ILE A 37 -5.07 -8.83 -4.77
N ALA A 38 -4.48 -7.68 -4.45
CA ALA A 38 -3.06 -7.40 -4.69
C ALA A 38 -2.15 -8.42 -4.00
N ALA A 39 -2.39 -8.73 -2.73
CA ALA A 39 -1.63 -9.75 -1.98
C ALA A 39 -1.81 -11.17 -2.54
N LEU A 40 -3.00 -11.50 -3.05
CA LEU A 40 -3.25 -12.80 -3.67
C LEU A 40 -2.53 -12.94 -5.01
N VAL A 41 -2.56 -11.92 -5.86
CA VAL A 41 -1.87 -11.88 -7.16
C VAL A 41 -0.34 -11.86 -6.99
N MET A 42 0.16 -11.23 -5.92
CA MET A 42 1.58 -11.16 -5.63
C MET A 42 2.16 -12.57 -5.36
N THR A 43 3.21 -12.92 -6.10
CA THR A 43 3.86 -14.24 -6.04
C THR A 43 5.19 -14.23 -5.28
N SER A 44 5.84 -13.07 -5.15
CA SER A 44 7.13 -12.94 -4.48
C SER A 44 7.25 -11.63 -3.70
N TRP A 45 7.99 -11.65 -2.60
CA TRP A 45 8.27 -10.49 -1.74
C TRP A 45 8.91 -9.31 -2.48
N ARG A 46 9.69 -9.59 -3.53
CA ARG A 46 10.35 -8.56 -4.36
C ARG A 46 9.34 -7.70 -5.12
N GLY A 47 8.13 -8.20 -5.34
CA GLY A 47 7.06 -7.49 -6.03
C GLY A 47 6.36 -6.43 -5.18
N LEU A 48 6.59 -6.37 -3.86
CA LEU A 48 5.77 -5.58 -2.93
C LEU A 48 5.59 -4.12 -3.38
N TRP A 49 6.70 -3.47 -3.71
CA TRP A 49 6.69 -2.08 -4.14
C TRP A 49 5.92 -1.86 -5.45
N ALA A 50 6.08 -2.76 -6.42
CA ALA A 50 5.34 -2.69 -7.68
C ALA A 50 3.84 -2.95 -7.47
N THR A 51 3.50 -3.94 -6.63
CA THR A 51 2.11 -4.28 -6.32
C THR A 51 1.41 -3.15 -5.55
N ALA A 52 2.10 -2.53 -4.59
CA ALA A 52 1.59 -1.39 -3.84
C ALA A 52 1.37 -0.17 -4.75
N LEU A 53 2.27 0.11 -5.69
CA LEU A 53 2.05 1.15 -6.70
C LEU A 53 0.81 0.83 -7.55
N GLY A 54 0.66 -0.41 -8.01
CA GLY A 54 -0.54 -0.83 -8.75
C GLY A 54 -1.83 -0.67 -7.95
N ALA A 55 -1.79 -0.98 -6.65
CA ALA A 55 -2.94 -0.81 -5.75
C ALA A 55 -3.32 0.67 -5.56
N VAL A 56 -2.34 1.57 -5.44
CA VAL A 56 -2.59 3.02 -5.38
C VAL A 56 -3.26 3.51 -6.67
N VAL A 57 -2.74 3.09 -7.83
CA VAL A 57 -3.34 3.44 -9.12
C VAL A 57 -4.78 2.94 -9.19
N ALA A 58 -5.03 1.67 -8.82
CA ALA A 58 -6.38 1.12 -8.78
C ALA A 58 -7.30 1.91 -7.83
N HIS A 59 -6.81 2.28 -6.65
CA HIS A 59 -7.57 3.08 -5.68
C HIS A 59 -7.95 4.45 -6.25
N LEU A 60 -7.00 5.14 -6.89
CA LEU A 60 -7.26 6.43 -7.54
C LEU A 60 -8.30 6.30 -8.66
N LEU A 61 -8.19 5.27 -9.50
CA LEU A 61 -9.16 5.01 -10.57
C LEU A 61 -10.57 4.76 -10.00
N VAL A 62 -10.69 3.96 -8.94
CA VAL A 62 -11.98 3.74 -8.27
C VAL A 62 -12.52 5.05 -7.70
N GLY A 63 -11.67 5.88 -7.08
CA GLY A 63 -12.06 7.20 -6.58
C GLY A 63 -12.57 8.13 -7.68
N MET A 64 -11.99 8.09 -8.89
CA MET A 64 -12.44 8.87 -10.05
C MET A 64 -13.78 8.40 -10.61
N VAL A 65 -13.99 7.08 -10.65
CA VAL A 65 -15.16 6.45 -11.29
C VAL A 65 -16.36 6.38 -10.34
N LYS A 66 -16.14 6.28 -9.02
CA LYS A 66 -17.23 6.19 -8.02
C LYS A 66 -18.30 7.30 -8.17
N PRO A 67 -17.94 8.60 -8.27
CA PRO A 67 -18.92 9.66 -8.47
C PRO A 67 -19.71 9.53 -9.77
N MET A 68 -19.10 8.98 -10.83
CA MET A 68 -19.76 8.74 -12.10
C MET A 68 -20.81 7.63 -11.99
N LEU A 69 -20.53 6.58 -11.20
CA LEU A 69 -21.49 5.51 -10.92
C LEU A 69 -22.64 6.00 -10.02
N ASP A 70 -22.38 6.97 -9.15
CA ASP A 70 -23.37 7.61 -8.28
C ASP A 70 -24.20 8.70 -9.01
N GLY A 71 -24.05 8.86 -10.33
CA GLY A 71 -24.81 9.80 -11.16
C GLY A 71 -24.22 11.21 -11.27
N GLY A 72 -23.03 11.43 -10.73
CA GLY A 72 -22.26 12.68 -10.85
C GLY A 72 -21.30 12.71 -12.04
N SER A 73 -20.49 13.76 -12.14
CA SER A 73 -19.42 13.87 -13.14
C SER A 73 -18.16 13.13 -12.70
N LEU A 74 -17.34 12.70 -13.68
CA LEU A 74 -16.01 12.16 -13.41
C LEU A 74 -15.17 13.19 -12.65
N LEU A 75 -14.61 12.79 -11.51
CA LEU A 75 -13.80 13.66 -10.66
C LEU A 75 -12.33 13.44 -11.03
N LEU A 76 -11.76 14.38 -11.80
CA LEU A 76 -10.33 14.34 -12.13
C LEU A 76 -9.53 14.88 -10.94
N PRO A 77 -8.60 14.09 -10.36
CA PRO A 77 -7.73 14.60 -9.32
C PRO A 77 -6.73 15.59 -9.89
N ASP A 78 -6.36 16.57 -9.07
CA ASP A 78 -5.40 17.61 -9.44
C ASP A 78 -3.96 17.09 -9.32
N ILE A 79 -3.53 16.37 -10.35
CA ILE A 79 -2.21 15.74 -10.46
C ILE A 79 -1.04 16.74 -10.44
N LEU A 80 -1.32 18.03 -10.61
CA LEU A 80 -0.29 19.08 -10.62
C LEU A 80 -0.01 19.62 -9.21
N THR A 81 -0.81 19.25 -8.23
CA THR A 81 -0.63 19.71 -6.84
C THR A 81 0.32 18.83 -6.06
N ALA A 82 1.15 19.45 -5.20
CA ALA A 82 1.96 18.71 -4.24
C ALA A 82 1.11 17.87 -3.28
N GLY A 83 -0.09 18.35 -2.93
CA GLY A 83 -1.04 17.64 -2.08
C GLY A 83 -1.45 16.28 -2.65
N PHE A 84 -1.72 16.19 -3.96
CA PHE A 84 -2.02 14.93 -4.63
C PHE A 84 -0.88 13.92 -4.46
N TRP A 85 0.36 14.35 -4.70
CA TRP A 85 1.51 13.46 -4.58
C TRP A 85 1.77 13.03 -3.14
N ILE A 86 1.64 13.94 -2.16
CA ILE A 86 1.79 13.61 -0.73
C ILE A 86 0.73 12.59 -0.29
N ALA A 87 -0.53 12.80 -0.67
CA ALA A 87 -1.61 11.85 -0.39
C ALA A 87 -1.40 10.51 -1.11
N GLY A 88 -0.91 10.52 -2.34
CA GLY A 88 -0.54 9.33 -3.10
C GLY A 88 0.59 8.54 -2.42
N PHE A 89 1.61 9.22 -1.89
CA PHE A 89 2.68 8.60 -1.12
C PHE A 89 2.18 8.01 0.20
N ALA A 90 1.27 8.70 0.89
CA ALA A 90 0.62 8.18 2.09
C ALA A 90 -0.15 6.88 1.78
N LEU A 91 -0.99 6.89 0.75
CA LEU A 91 -1.73 5.70 0.29
C LEU A 91 -0.77 4.58 -0.11
N PHE A 92 0.32 4.90 -0.81
CA PHE A 92 1.33 3.94 -1.21
C PHE A 92 1.94 3.23 0.00
N LEU A 93 2.34 3.98 1.02
CA LEU A 93 2.91 3.42 2.23
C LEU A 93 1.88 2.57 2.98
N GLY A 94 0.64 3.05 3.09
CA GLY A 94 -0.47 2.28 3.68
C GLY A 94 -0.70 0.96 2.97
N TYR A 95 -0.78 0.97 1.64
CA TYR A 95 -0.95 -0.22 0.82
C TYR A 95 0.23 -1.18 0.94
N ALA A 96 1.47 -0.68 0.95
CA ALA A 96 2.65 -1.51 1.13
C ALA A 96 2.59 -2.29 2.45
N ILE A 97 2.19 -1.63 3.55
CA ILE A 97 2.05 -2.26 4.86
C ILE A 97 0.92 -3.32 4.84
N VAL A 98 -0.27 -2.96 4.38
CA VAL A 98 -1.44 -3.88 4.41
C VAL A 98 -1.23 -5.08 3.47
N ILE A 99 -0.71 -4.86 2.27
CA ILE A 99 -0.36 -5.94 1.33
C ILE A 99 0.72 -6.84 1.92
N ALA A 100 1.73 -6.28 2.58
CA ALA A 100 2.77 -7.07 3.23
C ALA A 100 2.19 -7.97 4.33
N ILE A 101 1.25 -7.45 5.15
CA ILE A 101 0.57 -8.24 6.18
C ILE A 101 -0.24 -9.39 5.56
N PHE A 102 -1.08 -9.11 4.55
CA PHE A 102 -1.86 -10.15 3.89
C PHE A 102 -0.99 -11.19 3.18
N PHE A 103 0.06 -10.74 2.50
CA PHE A 103 1.00 -11.63 1.83
C PHE A 103 1.80 -12.47 2.83
N PHE A 104 2.17 -11.90 3.98
CA PHE A 104 2.79 -12.63 5.08
C PHE A 104 1.90 -13.76 5.57
N ILE A 105 0.63 -13.46 5.88
CA ILE A 105 -0.36 -14.44 6.33
C ILE A 105 -0.53 -15.53 5.25
N LYS A 106 -0.70 -15.15 3.98
CA LYS A 106 -0.75 -16.09 2.84
C LYS A 106 0.49 -16.99 2.80
N SER A 107 1.69 -16.42 2.96
CA SER A 107 2.96 -17.16 2.89
C SER A 107 3.15 -18.15 4.04
N LEU A 108 2.60 -17.85 5.22
CA LEU A 108 2.53 -18.77 6.35
C LEU A 108 1.56 -19.91 6.07
N LEU A 109 0.35 -19.60 5.60
CA LEU A 109 -0.70 -20.60 5.31
C LEU A 109 -0.34 -21.55 4.17
N THR A 110 0.34 -21.04 3.15
CA THR A 110 0.78 -21.84 1.98
C THR A 110 2.13 -22.52 2.17
N GLY A 111 2.80 -22.33 3.31
CA GLY A 111 4.10 -22.91 3.61
C GLY A 111 5.24 -22.43 2.70
N SER A 112 5.02 -21.39 1.88
CA SER A 112 6.00 -20.93 0.89
C SER A 112 7.25 -20.33 1.54
N LEU A 113 7.16 -19.90 2.80
CA LEU A 113 8.29 -19.44 3.62
C LEU A 113 9.34 -20.54 3.88
N PHE A 114 8.95 -21.82 3.85
CA PHE A 114 9.83 -22.97 4.14
C PHE A 114 10.31 -23.72 2.90
N ARG A 115 9.95 -23.29 1.67
CA ARG A 115 10.41 -23.93 0.44
C ARG A 115 11.84 -23.47 0.10
N SER A 116 12.77 -23.80 1.00
CA SER A 116 14.20 -23.77 0.77
C SER A 116 14.52 -24.60 -0.48
N HIS A 117 15.38 -24.07 -1.34
CA HIS A 117 15.87 -24.70 -2.55
C HIS A 117 16.60 -26.02 -2.21
N GLY A 118 15.85 -27.11 -2.12
CA GLY A 118 16.39 -28.46 -2.14
C GLY A 118 16.50 -29.00 -3.57
N HIS A 119 17.23 -28.31 -4.46
CA HIS A 119 17.72 -28.95 -5.69
C HIS A 119 19.06 -29.60 -5.39
N SER A 120 19.01 -30.74 -4.71
CA SER A 120 20.05 -31.76 -4.82
C SER A 120 19.62 -32.70 -5.95
N HIS A 121 20.02 -32.38 -7.18
CA HIS A 121 20.16 -33.42 -8.20
C HIS A 121 21.55 -34.01 -8.03
N ALA A 122 21.60 -35.08 -7.25
CA ALA A 122 22.66 -36.07 -7.33
C ALA A 122 22.38 -36.99 -8.53
N HIS A 123 23.48 -37.35 -9.21
CA HIS A 123 23.65 -38.38 -10.24
C HIS A 123 23.32 -37.99 -11.69
#